data_AF-F3FU63-F1
#
_entry.id   AF-F3FU63-F1
#
_cell.length_a   1.000
_cell.length_b   1.000
_cell.length_c   1.000
_cell.angle_alpha   90.00
_cell.angle_beta   90.00
_cell.angle_gamma   90.00
#
_symmetry.space_group_name_H-M   'P 1'
#
loop_
_entity.id
_entity.type
_entity.pdbx_description
1 polymer ?
#
loop_
_entity_poly.entity_id
_entity_poly.type
_entity_poly.pdbx_seq_one_letter_code
_entity_poly.pdbx_strand_id
1 'polypeptide(L)'
;QTRNYSLASTLVDSLNSLAPQGRLLLAVAQKPEMVNNPAQFAPVDEAMSDVVGLGLRRLAKQDPQKALSMLDGYAATMHFSREEQVEIAKEIGLTLARRYDDRALEVMTKYDPELRDDTVTEWRLRLLLRLGRWEDAYELARRLPKDLAATNRWRYWEARSLELAQPNSPLIAALYKDVAKERDFYGFLAADRTQSPYQLNN
;
A
#
# COMPACT_ATOMS: atom_id res chain seq x y z
N GLN A 1 -0.88 16.15 -3.87
CA GLN A 1 -2.03 17.03 -4.16
C GLN A 1 -2.05 18.15 -3.12
N THR A 2 -1.95 19.40 -3.58
CA THR A 2 -2.08 20.60 -2.76
C THR A 2 -3.53 20.73 -2.29
N ARG A 3 -3.76 20.86 -0.98
CA ARG A 3 -5.09 20.90 -0.38
C ARG A 3 -5.71 22.31 -0.52
N ASN A 4 -6.55 22.52 -1.53
CA ASN A 4 -7.19 23.82 -1.78
C ASN A 4 -8.54 23.95 -1.06
N TYR A 5 -8.50 24.09 0.27
CA TYR A 5 -9.71 24.21 1.10
C TYR A 5 -10.51 25.50 0.83
N SER A 6 -9.85 26.58 0.42
CA SER A 6 -10.53 27.83 0.05
C SER A 6 -11.46 27.63 -1.14
N LEU A 7 -10.95 27.03 -2.21
CA LEU A 7 -11.74 26.68 -3.40
C LEU A 7 -12.89 25.73 -3.04
N ALA A 8 -12.61 24.71 -2.23
CA ALA A 8 -13.63 23.75 -1.83
C ALA A 8 -14.72 24.39 -0.96
N SER A 9 -14.38 25.33 -0.07
CA SER A 9 -15.37 26.11 0.69
C SER A 9 -16.26 26.94 -0.24
N THR A 10 -15.67 27.66 -1.19
CA THR A 10 -16.42 28.47 -2.15
C THR A 10 -17.38 27.62 -2.99
N LEU A 11 -16.95 26.43 -3.41
CA LEU A 11 -17.81 25.48 -4.13
C LEU A 11 -18.98 25.03 -3.24
N VAL A 12 -18.74 24.69 -1.98
CA VAL A 12 -19.79 24.29 -1.04
C VAL A 12 -20.82 25.40 -0.81
N ASP A 13 -20.37 26.65 -0.71
CA ASP A 13 -21.26 27.81 -0.55
C ASP A 13 -22.12 28.07 -1.79
N SER A 14 -21.72 27.55 -2.96
CA SER A 14 -22.50 27.62 -4.20
C SER A 14 -23.49 26.47 -4.41
N LEU A 15 -23.49 25.45 -3.53
CA LEU A 15 -24.41 24.31 -3.61
C LEU A 15 -25.75 24.66 -2.95
N ASN A 16 -26.87 24.57 -3.69
CA ASN A 16 -28.19 24.89 -3.14
C ASN A 16 -28.69 23.85 -2.12
N SER A 17 -28.71 22.56 -2.49
CA SER A 17 -29.29 21.49 -1.66
C SER A 17 -28.25 20.64 -0.92
N LEU A 18 -26.98 20.66 -1.37
CA LEU A 18 -25.90 19.80 -0.85
C LEU A 18 -24.90 20.54 0.06
N ALA A 19 -25.12 21.82 0.35
CA ALA A 19 -24.23 22.61 1.20
C ALA A 19 -23.99 21.99 2.61
N PRO A 20 -24.98 21.37 3.29
CA PRO A 20 -24.73 20.71 4.57
C PRO A 20 -23.74 19.54 4.45
N GLN A 21 -23.94 18.66 3.46
CA GLN A 21 -23.08 17.51 3.19
C GLN A 21 -21.68 17.96 2.77
N GLY A 22 -21.60 18.98 1.91
CA GLY A 22 -20.33 19.58 1.51
C GLY A 22 -19.55 20.16 2.69
N ARG A 23 -20.22 20.85 3.63
CA ARG A 23 -19.61 21.36 4.87
C ARG A 23 -19.11 20.23 5.75
N LEU A 24 -19.89 19.15 5.91
CA LEU A 24 -19.48 17.99 6.68
C LEU A 24 -18.27 17.28 6.05
N LEU A 25 -18.26 17.12 4.73
CA LEU A 25 -17.12 16.58 3.98
C LEU A 25 -15.86 17.39 4.22
N LEU A 26 -15.95 18.74 4.20
CA LEU A 26 -14.83 19.62 4.52
C LEU A 26 -14.38 19.52 5.99
N ALA A 27 -15.33 19.42 6.91
CA ALA A 27 -15.04 19.27 8.34
C ALA A 27 -14.28 17.96 8.60
N VAL A 28 -14.78 16.83 8.08
CA VAL A 28 -14.13 15.52 8.17
C VAL A 28 -12.79 15.50 7.43
N ALA A 29 -12.70 16.21 6.30
CA ALA A 29 -11.45 16.38 5.60
C ALA A 29 -10.38 17.06 6.48
N GLN A 30 -10.75 18.05 7.28
CA GLN A 30 -9.83 18.75 8.17
C GLN A 30 -9.57 18.00 9.47
N LYS A 31 -10.60 17.31 9.99
CA LYS A 31 -10.61 16.58 11.27
C LYS A 31 -11.14 15.16 11.04
N PRO A 32 -10.33 14.24 10.49
CA PRO A 32 -10.79 12.91 10.17
C PRO A 32 -11.20 12.09 11.39
N GLU A 33 -10.80 12.48 12.60
CA GLU A 33 -11.24 11.89 13.86
C GLU A 33 -12.75 12.03 14.10
N MET A 34 -13.46 12.86 13.33
CA MET A 34 -14.92 12.91 13.36
C MET A 34 -15.57 11.56 13.01
N VAL A 35 -14.89 10.70 12.23
CA VAL A 35 -15.36 9.33 11.97
C VAL A 35 -15.44 8.46 13.24
N ASN A 36 -14.92 8.93 14.38
CA ASN A 36 -15.09 8.21 15.65
C ASN A 36 -16.52 8.26 16.20
N ASN A 37 -17.39 9.10 15.62
CA ASN A 37 -18.77 9.25 16.05
C ASN A 37 -19.76 8.91 14.90
N PRO A 38 -20.10 7.63 14.71
CA PRO A 38 -20.98 7.17 13.63
C PRO A 38 -22.33 7.88 13.56
N ALA A 39 -22.87 8.35 14.70
CA ALA A 39 -24.15 9.05 14.75
C ALA A 39 -24.18 10.38 13.98
N GLN A 40 -23.02 10.97 13.66
CA GLN A 40 -22.92 12.18 12.85
C GLN A 40 -23.14 11.93 11.35
N PHE A 41 -23.16 10.67 10.92
CA PHE A 41 -23.28 10.25 9.53
C PHE A 41 -24.63 9.55 9.26
N ALA A 42 -25.67 10.02 9.96
CA ALA A 42 -27.05 9.57 9.79
C ALA A 42 -27.89 10.65 9.07
N PRO A 43 -28.83 10.27 8.18
CA PRO A 43 -29.10 8.89 7.72
C PRO A 43 -27.95 8.33 6.87
N VAL A 44 -27.85 7.00 6.80
CA VAL A 44 -26.89 6.36 5.89
C VAL A 44 -27.39 6.53 4.46
N ASP A 45 -26.66 7.33 3.68
CA ASP A 45 -26.85 7.52 2.25
C ASP A 45 -25.49 7.58 1.53
N GLU A 46 -25.52 7.75 0.20
CA GLU A 46 -24.31 7.84 -0.62
C GLU A 46 -23.41 9.01 -0.18
N ALA A 47 -23.99 10.17 0.14
CA ALA A 47 -23.23 11.35 0.54
C ALA A 47 -22.52 11.15 1.88
N MET A 48 -23.17 10.51 2.86
CA MET A 48 -22.54 10.16 4.13
C MET A 48 -21.49 9.07 3.96
N SER A 49 -21.70 8.12 3.06
CA SER A 49 -20.71 7.10 2.72
C SER A 49 -19.45 7.78 2.13
N ASP A 50 -19.59 8.70 1.18
CA ASP A 50 -18.46 9.47 0.62
C ASP A 50 -17.69 10.26 1.69
N VAL A 51 -18.41 10.92 2.60
CA VAL A 51 -17.84 11.66 3.72
C VAL A 51 -17.00 10.74 4.61
N VAL A 52 -17.55 9.58 4.99
CA VAL A 52 -16.87 8.62 5.87
C VAL A 52 -15.69 7.98 5.15
N GLY A 53 -15.81 7.61 3.87
CA GLY A 53 -14.71 7.04 3.09
C GLY A 53 -13.52 7.99 2.99
N LEU A 54 -13.77 9.27 2.71
CA LEU A 54 -12.75 10.33 2.77
C LEU A 54 -12.13 10.45 4.17
N GLY A 55 -12.97 10.43 5.21
CA GLY A 55 -12.55 10.51 6.60
C GLY A 55 -11.62 9.36 6.99
N LEU A 56 -11.99 8.12 6.67
CA LEU A 56 -11.18 6.93 6.93
C LEU A 56 -9.84 6.97 6.18
N ARG A 57 -9.81 7.36 4.91
CA ARG A 57 -8.55 7.54 4.16
C ARG A 57 -7.64 8.59 4.79
N ARG A 58 -8.20 9.68 5.30
CA ARG A 58 -7.40 10.72 5.98
C ARG A 58 -6.95 10.29 7.37
N LEU A 59 -7.82 9.61 8.12
CA LEU A 59 -7.47 9.02 9.40
C LEU A 59 -6.35 8.00 9.22
N ALA A 60 -6.39 7.18 8.17
CA ALA A 60 -5.37 6.18 7.88
C ALA A 60 -3.95 6.76 7.77
N LYS A 61 -3.81 7.98 7.25
CA LYS A 61 -2.50 8.68 7.17
C LYS A 61 -1.97 9.09 8.54
N GLN A 62 -2.86 9.43 9.46
CA GLN A 62 -2.53 9.92 10.79
C GLN A 62 -2.41 8.76 11.79
N ASP A 63 -3.47 7.97 11.90
CA ASP A 63 -3.64 6.83 12.77
C ASP A 63 -4.20 5.62 11.96
N PRO A 64 -3.32 4.88 11.26
CA PRO A 64 -3.73 3.73 10.47
C PRO A 64 -4.32 2.60 11.31
N GLN A 65 -3.90 2.46 12.58
CA GLN A 65 -4.42 1.44 13.48
C GLN A 65 -5.89 1.71 13.81
N LYS A 66 -6.21 2.98 14.11
CA LYS A 66 -7.60 3.37 14.36
C LYS A 66 -8.46 3.22 13.12
N ALA A 67 -7.99 3.70 11.96
CA ALA A 67 -8.70 3.52 10.70
C ALA A 67 -8.96 2.03 10.38
N LEU A 68 -7.97 1.15 10.61
CA LEU A 68 -8.12 -0.29 10.45
C LEU A 68 -9.22 -0.87 11.35
N SER A 69 -9.25 -0.49 12.63
CA SER A 69 -10.25 -0.97 13.58
C SER A 69 -11.70 -0.55 13.23
N MET A 70 -11.85 0.48 12.40
CA MET A 70 -13.15 1.06 12.04
C MET A 70 -13.63 0.62 10.65
N LEU A 71 -12.73 0.10 9.81
CA LEU A 71 -13.03 -0.24 8.42
C LEU A 71 -14.16 -1.26 8.30
N ASP A 72 -14.05 -2.41 8.98
CA ASP A 72 -15.06 -3.47 8.88
C ASP A 72 -16.43 -3.01 9.44
N GLY A 73 -16.41 -2.20 10.52
CA GLY A 73 -17.63 -1.64 11.11
C GLY A 73 -18.36 -0.69 10.16
N TYR A 74 -17.63 0.24 9.53
CA TYR A 74 -18.22 1.14 8.55
C TYR A 74 -18.61 0.44 7.25
N ALA A 75 -17.82 -0.55 6.79
CA ALA A 75 -18.14 -1.33 5.61
C ALA A 75 -19.42 -2.18 5.77
N ALA A 76 -19.79 -2.53 7.01
CA ALA A 76 -21.03 -3.24 7.29
C ALA A 76 -22.29 -2.34 7.23
N THR A 77 -22.13 -1.03 7.42
CA THR A 77 -23.26 -0.09 7.51
C THR A 77 -23.35 0.88 6.35
N MET A 78 -22.22 1.38 5.84
CA MET A 78 -22.15 2.37 4.76
C MET A 78 -22.25 1.71 3.38
N HIS A 79 -22.66 2.46 2.37
CA HIS A 79 -22.78 1.98 1.00
C HIS A 79 -21.43 2.00 0.26
N PHE A 80 -20.37 1.46 0.86
CA PHE A 80 -19.09 1.41 0.18
C PHE A 80 -19.10 0.42 -0.99
N SER A 81 -18.73 0.91 -2.17
CA SER A 81 -18.34 0.04 -3.28
C SER A 81 -17.11 -0.78 -2.89
N ARG A 82 -16.87 -1.87 -3.64
CA ARG A 82 -15.66 -2.67 -3.44
C ARG A 82 -14.41 -1.83 -3.66
N GLU A 83 -14.45 -0.94 -4.65
CA GLU A 83 -13.35 -0.05 -5.02
C GLU A 83 -13.03 0.94 -3.89
N GLU A 84 -14.04 1.54 -3.23
CA GLU A 84 -13.79 2.46 -2.11
C GLU A 84 -13.20 1.72 -0.90
N GLN A 85 -13.69 0.51 -0.60
CA GLN A 85 -13.09 -0.31 0.47
C GLN A 85 -11.61 -0.63 0.18
N VAL A 86 -11.28 -0.97 -1.07
CA VAL A 86 -9.90 -1.21 -1.51
C VAL A 86 -9.05 0.05 -1.37
N GLU A 87 -9.54 1.22 -1.75
CA GLU A 87 -8.79 2.48 -1.63
C GLU A 87 -8.56 2.89 -0.16
N ILE A 88 -9.54 2.67 0.73
CA ILE A 88 -9.35 2.87 2.18
C ILE A 88 -8.30 1.89 2.72
N ALA A 89 -8.44 0.60 2.41
CA ALA A 89 -7.52 -0.44 2.88
C ALA A 89 -6.10 -0.25 2.35
N LYS A 90 -5.95 0.19 1.10
CA LYS A 90 -4.66 0.54 0.49
C LYS A 90 -3.95 1.64 1.26
N GLU A 91 -4.66 2.72 1.61
CA GLU A 91 -4.06 3.82 2.38
C GLU A 91 -3.63 3.35 3.79
N ILE A 92 -4.46 2.52 4.44
CA ILE A 92 -4.14 1.88 5.73
C ILE A 92 -2.88 1.03 5.60
N GLY A 93 -2.89 0.06 4.69
CA GLY A 93 -1.80 -0.89 4.48
C GLY A 93 -0.49 -0.18 4.13
N LEU A 94 -0.52 0.78 3.20
CA LEU A 94 0.68 1.53 2.81
C LEU A 94 1.25 2.36 3.98
N THR A 95 0.39 2.94 4.81
CA THR A 95 0.85 3.71 5.97
C THR A 95 1.44 2.80 7.05
N LEU A 96 0.82 1.65 7.33
CA LEU A 96 1.36 0.63 8.25
C LEU A 96 2.71 0.09 7.74
N ALA A 97 2.80 -0.28 6.46
CA ALA A 97 4.02 -0.83 5.87
C ALA A 97 5.21 0.15 5.92
N ARG A 98 4.95 1.45 5.69
CA ARG A 98 5.96 2.51 5.85
C ARG A 98 6.45 2.66 7.29
N ARG A 99 5.62 2.31 8.27
CA ARG A 99 5.95 2.30 9.70
C ARG A 99 6.53 0.95 10.15
N TYR A 100 6.73 0.01 9.23
CA TYR A 100 7.19 -1.36 9.50
C TYR A 100 6.27 -2.16 10.43
N ASP A 101 4.98 -1.84 10.42
CA ASP A 101 3.95 -2.53 11.19
C ASP A 101 3.46 -3.76 10.43
N ASP A 102 3.55 -4.94 11.05
CA ASP A 102 3.27 -6.23 10.42
C ASP A 102 1.80 -6.43 10.06
N ARG A 103 0.89 -5.73 10.73
CA ARG A 103 -0.56 -5.72 10.43
C ARG A 103 -0.85 -5.27 9.01
N ALA A 104 0.06 -4.52 8.38
CA ALA A 104 -0.07 -4.16 6.96
C ALA A 104 -0.18 -5.40 6.07
N LEU A 105 0.51 -6.49 6.39
CA LEU A 105 0.56 -7.70 5.57
C LEU A 105 -0.83 -8.33 5.42
N GLU A 106 -1.60 -8.40 6.50
CA GLU A 106 -2.96 -8.94 6.49
C GLU A 106 -3.88 -8.05 5.63
N VAL A 107 -3.87 -6.74 5.87
CA VAL A 107 -4.68 -5.77 5.12
C VAL A 107 -4.35 -5.81 3.63
N MET A 108 -3.07 -5.75 3.26
CA MET A 108 -2.62 -5.79 1.87
C MET A 108 -2.98 -7.12 1.20
N THR A 109 -2.93 -8.25 1.92
CA THR A 109 -3.32 -9.56 1.37
C THR A 109 -4.83 -9.65 1.15
N LYS A 110 -5.63 -9.15 2.09
CA LYS A 110 -7.10 -9.20 2.02
C LYS A 110 -7.63 -8.35 0.86
N TYR A 111 -7.07 -7.15 0.66
CA TYR A 111 -7.61 -6.18 -0.30
C TYR A 111 -6.88 -6.13 -1.65
N ASP A 112 -5.65 -6.66 -1.75
CA ASP A 112 -4.95 -6.85 -3.02
C ASP A 112 -4.33 -8.26 -3.14
N PRO A 113 -5.16 -9.33 -3.13
CA PRO A 113 -4.67 -10.71 -3.21
C PRO A 113 -4.03 -11.06 -4.55
N GLU A 114 -4.43 -10.37 -5.61
CA GLU A 114 -4.01 -10.60 -7.00
C GLU A 114 -2.86 -9.67 -7.45
N LEU A 115 -2.32 -8.85 -6.53
CA LEU A 115 -1.19 -7.95 -6.80
C LEU A 115 -1.47 -6.97 -7.94
N ARG A 116 -2.70 -6.44 -8.00
CA ARG A 116 -3.16 -5.52 -9.05
C ARG A 116 -2.57 -4.13 -8.88
N ASP A 117 -2.19 -3.75 -7.65
CA ASP A 117 -1.57 -2.47 -7.38
C ASP A 117 -0.07 -2.66 -7.12
N ASP A 118 0.75 -2.22 -8.07
CA ASP A 118 2.21 -2.33 -7.99
C ASP A 118 2.77 -1.65 -6.73
N THR A 119 2.18 -0.51 -6.31
CA THR A 119 2.66 0.21 -5.13
C THR A 119 2.40 -0.61 -3.87
N VAL A 120 1.21 -1.19 -3.73
CA VAL A 120 0.86 -2.08 -2.61
C VAL A 120 1.78 -3.31 -2.59
N THR A 121 1.93 -3.94 -3.75
CA THR A 121 2.76 -5.14 -3.94
C THR A 121 4.21 -4.89 -3.55
N GLU A 122 4.81 -3.81 -4.04
CA GLU A 122 6.19 -3.48 -3.70
C GLU A 122 6.35 -3.16 -2.20
N TRP A 123 5.42 -2.42 -1.58
CA TRP A 123 5.50 -2.11 -0.14
C TRP A 123 5.28 -3.35 0.73
N ARG A 124 4.42 -4.27 0.31
CA ARG A 124 4.26 -5.57 0.96
C ARG A 124 5.57 -6.36 0.93
N LEU A 125 6.24 -6.42 -0.22
CA LEU A 125 7.53 -7.09 -0.34
C LEU A 125 8.62 -6.41 0.50
N ARG A 126 8.70 -5.07 0.49
CA ARG A 126 9.62 -4.31 1.37
C ARG A 126 9.41 -4.61 2.84
N LEU A 127 8.16 -4.74 3.27
CA LEU A 127 7.82 -5.06 4.65
C LEU A 127 8.25 -6.48 5.02
N LEU A 128 7.99 -7.47 4.17
CA LEU A 128 8.45 -8.85 4.39
C LEU A 128 9.98 -8.92 4.54
N LEU A 129 10.70 -8.25 3.65
CA LEU A 129 12.16 -8.14 3.71
C LEU A 129 12.63 -7.45 5.01
N ARG A 130 11.95 -6.38 5.42
CA ARG A 130 12.28 -5.66 6.67
C ARG A 130 12.06 -6.51 7.91
N LEU A 131 11.01 -7.32 7.93
CA LEU A 131 10.66 -8.19 9.05
C LEU A 131 11.46 -9.51 9.05
N GLY A 132 12.32 -9.73 8.05
CA GLY A 132 13.09 -10.97 7.93
C GLY A 132 12.23 -12.19 7.59
N ARG A 133 11.05 -12.00 7.02
CA ARG A 133 10.15 -13.07 6.56
C ARG A 133 10.61 -13.56 5.18
N TRP A 134 11.78 -14.18 5.13
CA TRP A 134 12.49 -14.49 3.88
C TRP A 134 11.73 -15.46 2.97
N GLU A 135 11.12 -16.51 3.52
CA GLU A 135 10.32 -17.46 2.75
C GLU A 135 9.11 -16.76 2.11
N ASP A 136 8.36 -15.98 2.88
CA ASP A 136 7.21 -15.21 2.36
C ASP A 136 7.64 -14.16 1.33
N ALA A 137 8.80 -13.53 1.54
CA ALA A 137 9.35 -12.55 0.59
C ALA A 137 9.71 -13.23 -0.74
N TYR A 138 10.31 -14.42 -0.70
CA TYR A 138 10.62 -15.20 -1.89
C TYR A 138 9.35 -15.63 -2.63
N GLU A 139 8.36 -16.15 -1.92
CA GLU A 139 7.08 -16.57 -2.50
C GLU A 139 6.27 -15.39 -3.06
N LEU A 140 6.39 -14.20 -2.48
CA LEU A 140 5.81 -12.99 -3.09
C LEU A 140 6.61 -12.52 -4.31
N ALA A 141 7.94 -12.52 -4.24
CA ALA A 141 8.81 -12.09 -5.34
C ALA A 141 8.55 -12.90 -6.63
N ARG A 142 8.33 -14.21 -6.50
CA ARG A 142 8.00 -15.11 -7.62
C ARG A 142 6.64 -14.86 -8.26
N ARG A 143 5.73 -14.19 -7.55
CA ARG A 143 4.36 -13.91 -8.01
C ARG A 143 4.19 -12.47 -8.49
N LEU A 144 5.26 -11.67 -8.48
CA LEU A 144 5.19 -10.28 -8.91
C LEU A 144 4.62 -10.16 -10.34
N PRO A 145 3.78 -9.14 -10.61
CA PRO A 145 3.41 -8.77 -11.97
C PRO A 145 4.63 -8.64 -12.88
N LYS A 146 4.47 -8.98 -14.16
CA LYS A 146 5.57 -9.08 -15.13
C LYS A 146 6.48 -7.86 -15.14
N ASP A 147 5.91 -6.66 -15.09
CA ASP A 147 6.68 -5.41 -15.17
C ASP A 147 7.53 -5.19 -13.91
N LEU A 148 7.01 -5.51 -12.72
CA LEU A 148 7.78 -5.49 -11.48
C LEU A 148 8.86 -6.58 -11.47
N ALA A 149 8.49 -7.81 -11.83
CA ALA A 149 9.39 -8.96 -11.87
C ALA A 149 10.58 -8.76 -12.83
N ALA A 150 10.41 -7.97 -13.88
CA ALA A 150 11.47 -7.65 -14.84
C ALA A 150 12.52 -6.67 -14.28
N THR A 151 12.22 -5.93 -13.22
CA THR A 151 13.18 -4.95 -12.66
C THR A 151 14.33 -5.63 -11.92
N ASN A 152 15.55 -5.10 -12.09
CA ASN A 152 16.75 -5.64 -11.45
C ASN A 152 16.66 -5.65 -9.91
N ARG A 153 15.96 -4.66 -9.34
CA ARG A 153 15.62 -4.62 -7.91
C ARG A 153 14.94 -5.90 -7.45
N TRP A 154 13.85 -6.28 -8.12
CA TRP A 154 13.03 -7.40 -7.66
C TRP A 154 13.64 -8.74 -8.02
N ARG A 155 14.34 -8.85 -9.15
CA ARG A 155 15.18 -10.02 -9.48
C ARG A 155 16.26 -10.27 -8.42
N TYR A 156 16.93 -9.21 -7.95
CA TYR A 156 17.91 -9.33 -6.87
C TYR A 156 17.28 -9.78 -5.56
N TRP A 157 16.14 -9.19 -5.18
CA TRP A 157 15.46 -9.54 -3.94
C TRP A 157 14.81 -10.93 -3.97
N GLU A 158 14.43 -11.45 -5.13
CA GLU A 158 14.08 -12.86 -5.32
C GLU A 158 15.28 -13.76 -4.98
N ALA A 159 16.44 -13.50 -5.58
CA ALA A 159 17.66 -14.26 -5.30
C ALA A 159 18.07 -14.19 -3.81
N ARG A 160 18.02 -12.99 -3.22
CA ARG A 160 18.43 -12.74 -1.84
C ARG A 160 17.47 -13.33 -0.81
N SER A 161 16.17 -13.26 -1.06
CA SER A 161 15.18 -13.88 -0.19
C SER A 161 15.31 -15.41 -0.23
N LEU A 162 15.53 -16.00 -1.41
CA LEU A 162 15.82 -17.43 -1.54
C LEU A 162 17.10 -17.84 -0.79
N GLU A 163 18.20 -17.10 -0.97
CA GLU A 163 19.47 -17.39 -0.28
C GLU A 163 19.30 -17.39 1.24
N LEU A 164 18.50 -16.47 1.78
CA LEU A 164 18.26 -16.35 3.22
C LEU A 164 17.24 -17.37 3.75
N ALA A 165 16.25 -17.75 2.95
CA ALA A 165 15.24 -18.73 3.34
C ALA A 165 15.75 -20.17 3.19
N GLN A 166 16.46 -20.45 2.10
CA GLN A 166 16.88 -21.79 1.68
C GLN A 166 18.33 -21.77 1.15
N PRO A 167 19.34 -21.64 2.04
CA PRO A 167 20.74 -21.41 1.65
C PRO A 167 21.36 -22.48 0.73
N ASN A 168 20.80 -23.69 0.74
CA ASN A 168 21.29 -24.83 -0.06
C ASN A 168 20.61 -24.94 -1.43
N SER A 169 19.74 -23.99 -1.80
CA SER A 169 19.01 -24.06 -3.07
C SER A 169 19.97 -23.89 -4.26
N PRO A 170 19.96 -24.82 -5.25
CA PRO A 170 20.83 -24.73 -6.41
C PRO A 170 20.47 -23.55 -7.34
N LEU A 171 19.29 -22.95 -7.18
CA LEU A 171 18.80 -21.85 -8.02
C LEU A 171 19.49 -20.51 -7.69
N ILE A 172 20.03 -20.35 -6.48
CA ILE A 172 20.58 -19.07 -5.99
C ILE A 172 21.65 -18.52 -6.94
N ALA A 173 22.61 -19.38 -7.32
CA ALA A 173 23.72 -18.99 -8.19
C ALA A 173 23.23 -18.51 -9.57
N ALA A 174 22.23 -19.19 -10.14
CA ALA A 174 21.67 -18.82 -11.44
C ALA A 174 20.94 -17.46 -11.37
N LEU A 175 20.09 -17.28 -10.34
CA LEU A 175 19.35 -16.04 -10.14
C LEU A 175 20.27 -14.82 -10.00
N TYR A 176 21.33 -14.92 -9.18
CA TYR A 176 22.29 -13.84 -9.06
C TYR A 176 23.09 -13.60 -10.34
N LYS A 177 23.54 -14.66 -11.02
CA LYS A 177 24.33 -14.54 -12.24
C LYS A 177 23.60 -13.77 -13.34
N ASP A 178 22.29 -13.90 -13.43
CA ASP A 178 21.50 -13.16 -14.41
C ASP A 178 21.34 -11.68 -14.06
N VAL A 179 21.29 -11.32 -12.77
CA VAL A 179 21.25 -9.92 -12.32
C VAL A 179 22.63 -9.27 -12.36
N ALA A 180 23.70 -10.02 -12.11
CA ALA A 180 25.09 -9.55 -12.12
C ALA A 180 25.56 -9.00 -13.49
N LYS A 181 24.80 -9.29 -14.56
CA LYS A 181 25.03 -8.77 -15.92
C LYS A 181 24.59 -7.30 -16.07
N GLU A 182 23.81 -6.79 -15.11
CA GLU A 182 23.18 -5.48 -15.19
C GLU A 182 24.11 -4.39 -14.65
N ARG A 183 24.11 -3.21 -15.29
CA ARG A 183 24.90 -2.05 -14.86
C ARG A 183 24.09 -1.12 -13.96
N ASP A 184 23.68 -1.63 -12.81
CA ASP A 184 23.04 -0.84 -11.78
C ASP A 184 23.43 -1.30 -10.37
N PHE A 185 22.87 -0.62 -9.36
CA PHE A 185 23.10 -0.94 -7.96
C PHE A 185 22.85 -2.43 -7.63
N TYR A 186 21.78 -3.02 -8.16
CA TYR A 186 21.42 -4.41 -7.87
C TYR A 186 22.25 -5.40 -8.65
N GLY A 187 22.68 -5.05 -9.86
CA GLY A 187 23.66 -5.81 -10.63
C GLY A 187 25.01 -5.90 -9.93
N PHE A 188 25.52 -4.79 -9.38
CA PHE A 188 26.77 -4.81 -8.61
C PHE A 188 26.63 -5.61 -7.31
N LEU A 189 25.51 -5.48 -6.58
CA LEU A 189 25.26 -6.33 -5.41
C LEU A 189 25.16 -7.83 -5.76
N ALA A 190 24.61 -8.18 -6.92
CA ALA A 190 24.58 -9.55 -7.39
C ALA A 190 25.97 -10.06 -7.80
N ALA A 191 26.77 -9.22 -8.45
CA ALA A 191 28.14 -9.54 -8.82
C ALA A 191 29.03 -9.79 -7.58
N ASP A 192 28.85 -9.02 -6.50
CA ASP A 192 29.50 -9.29 -5.21
C ASP A 192 29.15 -10.67 -4.67
N ARG A 193 27.87 -11.06 -4.74
CA ARG A 193 27.37 -12.36 -4.27
C ARG A 193 27.97 -13.52 -5.05
N THR A 194 28.19 -13.35 -6.35
CA THR A 194 28.75 -14.39 -7.23
C THR A 194 30.25 -14.24 -7.45
N GLN A 195 30.92 -13.30 -6.78
CA GLN A 195 32.33 -12.96 -6.98
C GLN A 195 32.67 -12.73 -8.47
N SER A 196 31.72 -12.18 -9.22
CA SER A 196 31.85 -11.90 -10.64
C SER A 196 32.34 -10.46 -10.86
N PRO A 197 33.06 -10.16 -11.94
CA PRO A 197 33.44 -8.79 -12.26
C PRO A 197 32.22 -7.88 -12.45
N TYR A 198 32.31 -6.63 -12.01
CA TYR A 198 31.28 -5.63 -12.28
C TYR A 198 31.20 -5.33 -13.78
N GLN A 199 29.97 -5.27 -14.31
CA GLN A 199 29.73 -4.83 -15.68
C GLN A 199 29.78 -3.31 -15.76
N LEU A 200 30.94 -2.76 -16.11
CA LEU A 200 31.17 -1.31 -16.19
C LEU A 200 31.11 -0.76 -17.63
N ASN A 201 31.20 -1.64 -18.62
CA ASN A 201 31.32 -1.26 -20.04
C ASN A 201 29.97 -1.37 -20.78
N ASN A 202 29.89 -0.72 -21.95
CA ASN A 202 28.76 -0.80 -22.87
C ASN A 202 28.77 -2.11 -23.67
#